data_AF-A0A9D4UAS4-F1
#
_entry.id   AF-A0A9D4UAS4-F1
#
_cell.length_a   1.000
_cell.length_b   1.000
_cell.length_c   1.000
_cell.angle_alpha   90.00
_cell.angle_beta   90.00
_cell.angle_gamma   90.00
#
_symmetry.space_group_name_H-M   'P 1'
#
loop_
_entity.id
_entity.type
_entity.pdbx_description
1 polymer ?
#
loop_
_entity_poly.entity_id
_entity_poly.type
_entity_poly.pdbx_seq_one_letter_code
_entity_poly.pdbx_strand_id
1 'polypeptide(L)'
;MGSESECVVFEGASFPTTMSSTSSSSRKLLLLGNGIYDTEIHYLQIKFYGIGVYAEADLGQHLKEWKGKSEGELTAEDSAFFPSFCKAPVEKLAKLVIIKEVKGSQFVTPLQSSVRDRLAYADLYEEEEEEALDSLVEFFQKKAWLTQGSSIFLYWPSPSRLQVSVVVGNEVDGAGSWKVEVEVGNENVARGVQEWLFGPTAVSPSLLKSLASGVLRLL
;
A
#
# COMPACT_ATOMS: atom_id res chain seq x y z
N MET A 1 -15.86 -8.44 26.90
CA MET A 1 -14.40 -8.62 26.94
C MET A 1 -13.91 -8.36 25.54
N GLY A 2 -13.35 -7.17 25.29
CA GLY A 2 -12.95 -6.75 23.95
C GLY A 2 -11.78 -7.62 23.49
N SER A 3 -11.89 -8.22 22.32
CA SER A 3 -10.73 -8.82 21.66
C SER A 3 -9.75 -7.69 21.38
N GLU A 4 -8.66 -7.63 22.13
CA GLU A 4 -7.52 -6.81 21.73
C GLU A 4 -7.09 -7.31 20.34
N SER A 5 -7.28 -6.48 19.32
CA SER A 5 -6.73 -6.76 18.01
C SER A 5 -5.22 -6.83 18.17
N GLU A 6 -4.64 -8.00 17.98
CA GLU A 6 -3.18 -8.18 17.99
C GLU A 6 -2.57 -7.18 17.01
N CYS A 7 -1.50 -6.50 17.41
CA CYS A 7 -0.85 -5.48 16.60
C CYS A 7 0.64 -5.79 16.48
N VAL A 8 1.18 -5.66 15.28
CA VAL A 8 2.61 -5.62 15.01
C VAL A 8 3.07 -4.16 15.14
N VAL A 9 3.97 -3.91 16.09
CA VAL A 9 4.64 -2.61 16.22
C VAL A 9 5.93 -2.64 15.44
N PHE A 10 6.06 -1.75 14.47
CA PHE A 10 7.24 -1.63 13.63
C PHE A 10 7.62 -0.16 13.50
N GLU A 11 8.86 0.19 13.86
CA GLU A 11 9.39 1.56 13.73
C GLU A 11 8.55 2.64 14.44
N GLY A 12 7.93 2.26 15.56
CA GLY A 12 7.04 3.12 16.35
C GLY A 12 5.62 3.26 15.80
N ALA A 13 5.32 2.66 14.65
CA ALA A 13 3.98 2.57 14.08
C ALA A 13 3.29 1.25 14.46
N SER A 14 1.98 1.30 14.71
CA SER A 14 1.16 0.13 15.05
C SER A 14 0.31 -0.33 13.86
N PHE A 15 0.46 -1.60 13.50
CA PHE A 15 -0.26 -2.26 12.43
C PHE A 15 -1.08 -3.41 13.02
N PRO A 16 -2.42 -3.35 13.04
CA PRO A 16 -3.24 -4.50 13.41
C PRO A 16 -2.86 -5.74 12.62
N THR A 17 -3.02 -6.95 13.16
CA THR A 17 -2.81 -8.19 12.40
C THR A 17 -3.97 -8.49 11.46
N THR A 18 -5.13 -7.88 11.71
CA THR A 18 -6.32 -7.98 10.86
C THR A 18 -7.02 -6.64 10.74
N MET A 19 -7.52 -6.33 9.54
CA MET A 19 -8.32 -5.15 9.26
C MET A 19 -9.66 -5.55 8.62
N SER A 20 -10.71 -4.78 8.92
CA SER A 20 -12.05 -5.02 8.36
C SER A 20 -12.16 -4.39 6.99
N SER A 21 -12.54 -5.14 5.97
CA SER A 21 -12.83 -4.57 4.67
C SER A 21 -13.97 -3.55 4.76
N THR A 22 -13.86 -2.46 4.01
CA THR A 22 -14.93 -1.47 3.83
C THR A 22 -15.95 -1.91 2.78
N SER A 23 -15.71 -3.04 2.10
CA SER A 23 -16.69 -3.60 1.16
C SER A 23 -17.89 -4.20 1.89
N SER A 24 -19.02 -4.29 1.20
CA SER A 24 -20.25 -4.91 1.67
C SER A 24 -20.11 -6.39 2.08
N SER A 25 -18.94 -7.00 1.86
CA SER A 25 -18.66 -8.40 2.15
C SER A 25 -18.20 -8.71 3.59
N SER A 26 -17.94 -7.72 4.45
CA SER A 26 -17.44 -7.94 5.84
C SER A 26 -16.21 -8.86 5.94
N ARG A 27 -15.37 -8.92 4.90
CA ARG A 27 -14.18 -9.78 4.88
C ARG A 27 -13.06 -9.19 5.72
N LYS A 28 -12.22 -10.09 6.25
CA LYS A 28 -11.05 -9.76 7.05
C LYS A 28 -9.81 -9.77 6.15
N LEU A 29 -9.04 -8.69 6.20
CA LEU A 29 -7.75 -8.57 5.54
C LEU A 29 -6.65 -8.90 6.55
N LEU A 30 -5.77 -9.83 6.23
CA LEU A 30 -4.68 -10.29 7.10
C LEU A 30 -3.41 -9.50 6.79
N LEU A 31 -2.67 -9.06 7.81
CA LEU A 31 -1.36 -8.43 7.63
C LEU A 31 -0.37 -9.46 7.07
N LEU A 32 0.11 -9.22 5.85
CA LEU A 32 1.05 -10.09 5.15
C LEU A 32 2.49 -9.61 5.32
N GLY A 33 2.71 -8.31 5.20
CA GLY A 33 4.04 -7.73 5.23
C GLY A 33 4.03 -6.34 5.86
N ASN A 34 5.18 -5.94 6.37
CA ASN A 34 5.44 -4.58 6.81
C ASN A 34 6.83 -4.11 6.37
N GLY A 35 7.00 -2.81 6.22
CA GLY A 35 8.27 -2.24 5.81
C GLY A 35 8.31 -0.74 6.07
N ILE A 36 9.38 -0.10 5.61
CA ILE A 36 9.60 1.33 5.81
C ILE A 36 9.95 2.02 4.51
N TYR A 37 9.54 3.27 4.38
CA TYR A 37 10.14 4.20 3.43
C TYR A 37 11.08 5.15 4.15
N ASP A 38 12.34 5.13 3.76
CA ASP A 38 13.42 5.91 4.34
C ASP A 38 14.44 6.35 3.29
N THR A 39 15.29 7.31 3.64
CA THR A 39 16.35 7.81 2.77
C THR A 39 17.56 8.20 3.59
N GLU A 40 18.75 7.91 3.09
CA GLU A 40 20.00 8.35 3.69
C GLU A 40 20.32 9.78 3.23
N ILE A 41 20.43 10.71 4.19
CA ILE A 41 20.84 12.09 3.95
C ILE A 41 22.01 12.39 4.85
N HIS A 42 23.18 12.66 4.27
CA HIS A 42 24.41 12.98 5.02
C HIS A 42 24.68 11.97 6.14
N TYR A 43 24.70 10.67 5.80
CA TYR A 43 24.94 9.55 6.72
C TYR A 43 23.86 9.31 7.78
N LEU A 44 22.78 10.09 7.79
CA LEU A 44 21.62 9.88 8.67
C LEU A 44 20.50 9.21 7.89
N GLN A 45 20.02 8.10 8.42
CA GLN A 45 18.84 7.40 7.91
C GLN A 45 17.57 8.14 8.37
N ILE A 46 16.88 8.77 7.43
CA ILE A 46 15.64 9.51 7.69
C ILE A 46 14.46 8.62 7.32
N LYS A 47 13.68 8.25 8.33
CA LYS A 47 12.49 7.41 8.22
C LYS A 47 11.25 8.28 7.99
N PHE A 48 10.56 8.12 6.87
CA PHE A 48 9.39 8.93 6.54
C PHE A 48 8.09 8.29 7.02
N TYR A 49 7.85 7.03 6.68
CA TYR A 49 6.65 6.31 7.09
C TYR A 49 6.85 4.80 7.12
N GLY A 50 6.15 4.14 8.03
CA GLY A 50 6.00 2.69 8.05
C GLY A 50 4.85 2.27 7.13
N ILE A 51 4.92 1.04 6.59
CA ILE A 51 3.94 0.49 5.66
C ILE A 51 3.52 -0.88 6.19
N GLY A 52 2.23 -1.16 6.23
CA GLY A 52 1.65 -2.48 6.49
C GLY A 52 0.71 -2.86 5.35
N VAL A 53 0.89 -4.07 4.80
CA VAL A 53 0.11 -4.57 3.66
C VAL A 53 -0.76 -5.73 4.08
N TYR A 54 -2.02 -5.66 3.71
CA TYR A 54 -3.05 -6.61 4.04
C TYR A 54 -3.72 -7.14 2.77
N ALA A 55 -4.14 -8.39 2.80
CA ALA A 55 -4.98 -8.97 1.75
C ALA A 55 -5.93 -10.04 2.30
N GLU A 56 -6.91 -10.43 1.50
CA GLU A 56 -7.75 -11.60 1.79
C GLU A 56 -6.92 -12.89 1.79
N ALA A 57 -7.30 -13.85 2.64
CA ALA A 57 -6.65 -15.17 2.69
C ALA A 57 -6.73 -15.93 1.34
N ASP A 58 -7.77 -15.66 0.54
CA ASP A 58 -7.94 -16.24 -0.80
C ASP A 58 -6.83 -15.84 -1.78
N LEU A 59 -6.00 -14.84 -1.45
CA LEU A 59 -4.78 -14.53 -2.20
C LEU A 59 -3.91 -15.79 -2.41
N GLY A 60 -3.82 -16.66 -1.41
CA GLY A 60 -3.05 -17.90 -1.51
C GLY A 60 -3.56 -18.81 -2.63
N GLN A 61 -4.85 -18.76 -2.96
CA GLN A 61 -5.40 -19.56 -4.05
C GLN A 61 -4.95 -19.08 -5.43
N HIS A 62 -4.70 -17.78 -5.58
CA HIS A 62 -4.24 -17.16 -6.81
C HIS A 62 -2.73 -17.26 -7.01
N LEU A 63 -1.97 -17.49 -5.94
CA LEU A 63 -0.51 -17.53 -5.95
C LEU A 63 0.06 -18.94 -5.69
N LYS A 64 -0.73 -20.01 -5.91
CA LYS A 64 -0.32 -21.41 -5.69
C LYS A 64 0.95 -21.81 -6.44
N GLU A 65 1.24 -21.20 -7.58
CA GLU A 65 2.48 -21.43 -8.35
C GLU A 65 3.76 -21.07 -7.59
N TRP A 66 3.65 -20.24 -6.54
CA TRP A 66 4.75 -19.81 -5.69
C TRP A 66 4.92 -20.71 -4.45
N LYS A 67 4.06 -21.72 -4.28
CA LYS A 67 4.10 -22.64 -3.15
C LYS A 67 5.41 -23.45 -3.17
N GLY A 68 6.09 -23.50 -2.04
CA GLY A 68 7.35 -24.24 -1.90
C GLY A 68 8.58 -23.51 -2.43
N LYS A 69 8.43 -22.31 -3.01
CA LYS A 69 9.57 -21.45 -3.35
C LYS A 69 10.11 -20.73 -2.11
N SER A 70 11.37 -20.34 -2.18
CA SER A 70 12.02 -19.53 -1.15
C SER A 70 11.71 -18.04 -1.32
N GLU A 71 11.83 -17.28 -0.23
CA GLU A 71 11.70 -15.82 -0.26
C GLU A 71 12.61 -15.18 -1.32
N GLY A 72 13.85 -15.66 -1.46
CA GLY A 72 14.81 -15.16 -2.44
C GLY A 72 14.35 -15.34 -3.88
N GLU A 73 13.64 -16.43 -4.20
CA GLU A 73 13.06 -16.66 -5.53
C GLU A 73 11.86 -15.75 -5.83
N LEU A 74 11.11 -15.33 -4.80
CA LEU A 74 9.99 -14.39 -4.95
C LEU A 74 10.49 -12.94 -5.11
N THR A 75 11.62 -12.60 -4.48
CA THR A 75 12.20 -11.25 -4.54
C THR A 75 13.26 -11.06 -5.62
N ALA A 76 13.53 -12.09 -6.44
CA ALA A 76 14.46 -11.99 -7.56
C ALA A 76 13.95 -10.97 -8.60
N GLU A 77 14.88 -10.31 -9.30
CA GLU A 77 14.56 -9.23 -10.26
C GLU A 77 13.70 -9.73 -11.44
N ASP A 78 13.92 -10.97 -11.88
CA ASP A 78 13.19 -11.64 -12.95
C ASP A 78 11.92 -12.35 -12.45
N SER A 79 11.60 -12.25 -11.15
CA SER A 79 10.45 -12.90 -10.56
C SER A 79 9.14 -12.23 -10.96
N ALA A 80 8.22 -13.02 -11.51
CA ALA A 80 6.85 -12.58 -11.79
C ALA A 80 5.95 -12.53 -10.53
N PHE A 81 6.50 -12.74 -9.32
CA PHE A 81 5.72 -12.84 -8.09
C PHE A 81 4.93 -11.57 -7.78
N PHE A 82 5.58 -10.41 -7.73
CA PHE A 82 4.88 -9.15 -7.44
C PHE A 82 3.89 -8.73 -8.54
N PRO A 83 4.22 -8.90 -9.85
CA PRO A 83 3.21 -8.76 -10.90
C PRO A 83 1.99 -9.67 -10.71
N SER A 84 2.17 -10.95 -10.35
CA SER A 84 1.07 -11.87 -10.05
C SER A 84 0.29 -11.45 -8.80
N PHE A 85 0.98 -10.99 -7.74
CA PHE A 85 0.37 -10.43 -6.54
C PHE A 85 -0.50 -9.22 -6.89
N CYS A 86 0.00 -8.30 -7.72
CA CYS A 86 -0.75 -7.12 -8.13
C CYS A 86 -2.05 -7.48 -8.86
N LYS A 87 -1.96 -8.44 -9.80
CA LYS A 87 -3.07 -8.90 -10.64
C LYS A 87 -4.09 -9.79 -9.92
N ALA A 88 -3.73 -10.40 -8.80
CA ALA A 88 -4.63 -11.30 -8.08
C ALA A 88 -5.97 -10.60 -7.73
N PRO A 89 -7.14 -11.13 -8.12
CA PRO A 89 -8.44 -10.47 -7.99
C PRO A 89 -9.03 -10.58 -6.58
N VAL A 90 -8.25 -10.19 -5.58
CA VAL A 90 -8.60 -10.18 -4.16
C VAL A 90 -8.44 -8.79 -3.58
N GLU A 91 -9.18 -8.50 -2.53
CA GLU A 91 -9.08 -7.22 -1.82
C GLU A 91 -7.69 -7.07 -1.17
N LYS A 92 -7.13 -5.86 -1.28
CA LYS A 92 -5.84 -5.51 -0.67
C LYS A 92 -5.91 -4.14 -0.03
N LEU A 93 -5.10 -3.93 0.99
CA LEU A 93 -4.98 -2.66 1.68
C LEU A 93 -3.52 -2.39 2.03
N ALA A 94 -3.05 -1.18 1.78
CA ALA A 94 -1.82 -0.66 2.37
C ALA A 94 -2.17 0.42 3.39
N LYS A 95 -1.76 0.22 4.65
CA LYS A 95 -1.77 1.23 5.70
C LYS A 95 -0.37 1.83 5.79
N LEU A 96 -0.23 3.13 5.57
CA LEU A 96 1.01 3.85 5.74
C LEU A 96 0.87 4.74 6.99
N VAL A 97 1.84 4.68 7.90
CA VAL A 97 1.83 5.47 9.14
C VAL A 97 3.01 6.43 9.12
N ILE A 98 2.71 7.73 9.21
CA ILE A 98 3.70 8.79 9.12
C ILE A 98 4.57 8.81 10.38
N ILE A 99 5.88 8.67 10.19
CA ILE A 99 6.89 8.70 11.26
C ILE A 99 7.49 10.10 11.34
N LYS A 100 7.86 10.66 10.18
CA LYS A 100 8.37 12.03 10.05
C LYS A 100 7.34 12.89 9.34
N GLU A 101 7.03 14.02 9.94
CA GLU A 101 6.10 14.99 9.37
C GLU A 101 6.52 15.41 7.95
N VAL A 102 5.54 15.38 7.04
CA VAL A 102 5.70 15.75 5.63
C VAL A 102 4.46 16.50 5.15
N LYS A 103 4.62 17.35 4.13
CA LYS A 103 3.46 17.92 3.44
C LYS A 103 2.79 16.85 2.58
N GLY A 104 1.48 16.93 2.39
CA GLY A 104 0.78 16.01 1.49
C GLY A 104 1.33 16.06 0.06
N SER A 105 1.77 17.23 -0.40
CA SER A 105 2.48 17.38 -1.68
C SER A 105 3.78 16.58 -1.74
N GLN A 106 4.58 16.57 -0.67
CA GLN A 106 5.84 15.82 -0.61
C GLN A 106 5.62 14.31 -0.61
N PHE A 107 4.52 13.84 0.00
CA PHE A 107 4.14 12.43 -0.06
C PHE A 107 3.74 12.00 -1.47
N VAL A 108 2.90 12.79 -2.15
CA VAL A 108 2.29 12.37 -3.41
C VAL A 108 3.18 12.58 -4.64
N THR A 109 4.15 13.50 -4.60
CA THR A 109 5.02 13.76 -5.76
C THR A 109 5.74 12.52 -6.29
N PRO A 110 6.40 11.67 -5.47
CA PRO A 110 7.03 10.44 -5.95
C PRO A 110 6.03 9.45 -6.54
N LEU A 111 4.83 9.36 -5.95
CA LEU A 111 3.74 8.53 -6.47
C LEU A 111 3.31 9.03 -7.85
N GLN A 112 3.05 10.33 -7.99
CA GLN A 112 2.64 10.94 -9.25
C GLN A 112 3.65 10.67 -10.37
N SER A 113 4.93 10.96 -10.12
CA SER A 113 5.98 10.73 -11.11
C SER A 113 6.08 9.26 -11.49
N SER A 114 6.07 8.35 -10.52
CA SER A 114 6.16 6.92 -10.80
C SER A 114 4.97 6.39 -11.62
N VAL A 115 3.75 6.83 -11.32
CA VAL A 115 2.55 6.37 -12.04
C VAL A 115 2.54 6.95 -13.44
N ARG A 116 2.72 8.27 -13.59
CA ARG A 116 2.74 8.94 -14.88
C ARG A 116 3.81 8.37 -15.81
N ASP A 117 5.06 8.26 -15.32
CA ASP A 117 6.17 7.82 -16.16
C ASP A 117 5.98 6.36 -16.62
N ARG A 118 5.38 5.51 -15.77
CA ARG A 118 5.02 4.14 -16.12
C ARG A 118 3.93 4.08 -17.18
N LEU A 119 2.85 4.83 -17.00
CA LEU A 119 1.72 4.83 -17.93
C LEU A 119 2.13 5.43 -19.28
N ALA A 120 2.91 6.51 -19.27
CA ALA A 120 3.45 7.12 -20.49
C ALA A 120 4.39 6.15 -21.24
N TYR A 121 5.23 5.41 -20.52
CA TYR A 121 6.10 4.39 -21.14
C TYR A 121 5.29 3.24 -21.79
N ALA A 122 4.12 2.91 -21.22
CA ALA A 122 3.24 1.88 -21.73
C ALA A 122 2.27 2.38 -22.82
N ASP A 123 2.31 3.66 -23.19
CA ASP A 123 1.34 4.29 -24.10
C ASP A 123 -0.11 4.18 -23.58
N LEU A 124 -0.27 4.34 -22.27
CA LEU A 124 -1.54 4.23 -21.52
C LEU A 124 -1.83 5.50 -20.69
N TYR A 125 -1.22 6.64 -21.02
CA TYR A 125 -1.42 7.89 -20.30
C TYR A 125 -2.09 8.93 -21.19
N GLU A 126 -3.42 8.87 -21.23
CA GLU A 126 -4.27 9.80 -21.95
C GLU A 126 -5.00 10.74 -20.95
N GLU A 127 -5.95 11.53 -21.45
CA GLU A 127 -6.70 12.52 -20.67
C GLU A 127 -7.41 11.89 -19.45
N GLU A 128 -8.01 10.71 -19.58
CA GLU A 128 -8.70 10.02 -18.48
C GLU A 128 -7.74 9.57 -17.35
N GLU A 129 -6.54 9.09 -17.70
CA GLU A 129 -5.51 8.75 -16.72
C GLU A 129 -4.91 9.98 -16.04
N GLU A 130 -4.68 11.05 -16.80
CA GLU A 130 -4.19 12.32 -16.28
C GLU A 130 -5.19 12.91 -15.27
N GLU A 131 -6.47 13.02 -15.62
CA GLU A 131 -7.52 13.52 -14.73
C GLU A 131 -7.63 12.68 -13.45
N ALA A 132 -7.59 11.35 -13.57
CA ALA A 132 -7.69 10.45 -12.41
C ALA A 132 -6.46 10.56 -11.49
N LEU A 133 -5.25 10.68 -12.07
CA LEU A 133 -4.02 10.86 -11.31
C LEU A 133 -4.01 12.24 -10.63
N ASP A 134 -4.41 13.29 -11.32
CA ASP A 134 -4.46 14.65 -10.78
C ASP A 134 -5.48 14.78 -9.65
N SER A 135 -6.64 14.12 -9.75
CA SER A 135 -7.61 14.04 -8.64
C SER A 135 -6.98 13.46 -7.36
N LEU A 136 -6.19 12.40 -7.49
CA LEU A 136 -5.44 11.81 -6.39
C LEU A 136 -4.37 12.76 -5.85
N VAL A 137 -3.64 13.45 -6.74
CA VAL A 137 -2.62 14.43 -6.36
C VAL A 137 -3.22 15.59 -5.61
N GLU A 138 -4.28 16.20 -6.12
CA GLU A 138 -4.99 17.29 -5.48
C GLU A 138 -5.50 16.91 -4.09
N PHE A 139 -6.03 15.69 -3.93
CA PHE A 139 -6.50 15.19 -2.65
C PHE A 139 -5.41 15.24 -1.58
N PHE A 140 -4.19 14.79 -1.92
CA PHE A 140 -3.06 14.86 -1.00
C PHE A 140 -2.53 16.29 -0.85
N GLN A 141 -2.46 17.10 -1.91
CA GLN A 141 -2.00 18.49 -1.84
C GLN A 141 -2.87 19.37 -0.95
N LYS A 142 -4.17 19.08 -0.86
CA LYS A 142 -5.11 19.75 0.06
C LYS A 142 -4.77 19.49 1.54
N LYS A 143 -3.97 18.46 1.86
CA LYS A 143 -3.48 18.19 3.21
C LYS A 143 -2.18 18.97 3.46
N ALA A 144 -2.30 20.09 4.19
CA ALA A 144 -1.17 20.98 4.48
C ALA A 144 0.01 20.23 5.14
N TRP A 145 -0.29 19.40 6.14
CA TRP A 145 0.69 18.58 6.86
C TRP A 145 0.10 17.23 7.20
N LEU A 146 0.90 16.20 6.97
CA LEU A 146 0.70 14.85 7.49
C LEU A 146 1.61 14.74 8.72
N THR A 147 1.01 14.93 9.89
CA THR A 147 1.74 14.93 11.17
C THR A 147 2.12 13.50 11.58
N GLN A 148 3.10 13.39 12.48
CA GLN A 148 3.49 12.08 13.02
C GLN A 148 2.27 11.33 13.60
N GLY A 149 2.14 10.06 13.24
CA GLY A 149 1.00 9.21 13.62
C GLY A 149 -0.16 9.22 12.62
N SER A 150 -0.19 10.16 11.68
CA SER A 150 -1.20 10.16 10.61
C SER A 150 -1.15 8.84 9.83
N SER A 151 -2.32 8.32 9.46
CA SER A 151 -2.45 7.08 8.71
C SER A 151 -3.06 7.35 7.33
N ILE A 152 -2.42 6.83 6.29
CA ILE A 152 -2.92 6.82 4.91
C ILE A 152 -3.34 5.39 4.59
N PHE A 153 -4.55 5.23 4.10
CA PHE A 153 -5.08 3.94 3.66
C PHE A 153 -5.23 3.96 2.15
N LEU A 154 -4.54 3.06 1.46
CA LEU A 154 -4.72 2.77 0.04
C LEU A 154 -5.40 1.41 -0.07
N TYR A 155 -6.66 1.41 -0.47
CA TYR A 155 -7.51 0.23 -0.50
C TYR A 155 -7.87 -0.14 -1.93
N TRP A 156 -7.65 -1.40 -2.29
CA TRP A 156 -8.01 -1.97 -3.58
C TRP A 156 -9.11 -3.02 -3.38
N PRO A 157 -10.39 -2.67 -3.59
CA PRO A 157 -11.47 -3.65 -3.63
C PRO A 157 -11.31 -4.64 -4.80
N SER A 158 -10.66 -4.20 -5.86
CA SER A 158 -10.21 -5.00 -7.00
C SER A 158 -8.90 -4.42 -7.54
N PRO A 159 -8.12 -5.17 -8.34
CA PRO A 159 -6.89 -4.65 -8.94
C PRO A 159 -7.07 -3.39 -9.81
N SER A 160 -8.31 -3.09 -10.23
CA SER A 160 -8.66 -1.97 -11.10
C SER A 160 -9.31 -0.79 -10.36
N ARG A 161 -9.49 -0.87 -9.04
CA ARG A 161 -10.14 0.19 -8.24
C ARG A 161 -9.25 0.57 -7.07
N LEU A 162 -9.11 1.86 -6.83
CA LEU A 162 -8.36 2.39 -5.70
C LEU A 162 -9.24 3.37 -4.92
N GLN A 163 -9.32 3.14 -3.62
CA GLN A 163 -9.99 4.00 -2.65
C GLN A 163 -8.96 4.48 -1.63
N VAL A 164 -8.97 5.77 -1.33
CA VAL A 164 -7.99 6.38 -0.43
C VAL A 164 -8.67 7.08 0.74
N SER A 165 -8.04 7.00 1.90
CA SER A 165 -8.44 7.67 3.13
C SER A 165 -7.21 8.19 3.85
N VAL A 166 -7.31 9.37 4.48
CA VAL A 166 -6.26 9.92 5.33
C VAL A 166 -6.84 10.30 6.69
N VAL A 167 -6.30 9.70 7.74
CA VAL A 167 -6.58 10.06 9.13
C VAL A 167 -5.38 10.85 9.63
N VAL A 168 -5.60 12.11 10.00
CA VAL A 168 -4.52 13.01 10.43
C VAL A 168 -4.38 12.96 11.96
N GLY A 169 -3.15 12.75 12.43
CA GLY A 169 -2.82 12.67 13.85
C GLY A 169 -3.09 11.29 14.49
N ASN A 170 -2.87 11.21 15.80
CA ASN A 170 -3.07 10.00 16.61
C ASN A 170 -4.54 9.82 17.07
N GLU A 171 -5.52 10.16 16.23
CA GLU A 171 -6.87 9.70 16.53
C GLU A 171 -6.83 8.17 16.57
N VAL A 172 -7.17 7.62 17.74
CA VAL A 172 -7.14 6.18 17.97
C VAL A 172 -7.99 5.56 16.88
N ASP A 173 -7.36 4.79 15.98
CA ASP A 173 -8.01 3.93 15.00
C ASP A 173 -9.06 3.11 15.75
N GLY A 174 -10.29 3.61 15.76
CA GLY A 174 -11.41 2.93 16.35
C GLY A 174 -11.60 1.65 15.56
N ALA A 175 -11.02 0.56 16.05
CA ALA A 175 -11.20 -0.80 15.55
C ALA A 175 -11.09 -0.94 14.01
N GLY A 176 -10.04 -0.37 13.39
CA GLY A 176 -9.73 -0.65 11.99
C GLY A 176 -10.83 -0.27 11.00
N SER A 177 -11.62 0.77 11.28
CA SER A 177 -12.57 1.34 10.32
C SER A 177 -11.99 2.61 9.69
N TRP A 178 -11.64 2.56 8.42
CA TRP A 178 -11.33 3.75 7.62
C TRP A 178 -12.54 4.08 6.72
N LYS A 179 -12.69 5.35 6.33
CA LYS A 179 -13.76 5.81 5.43
C LYS A 179 -13.16 6.20 4.10
N VAL A 180 -13.76 5.76 3.00
CA VAL A 180 -13.34 6.18 1.66
C VAL A 180 -13.57 7.68 1.53
N GLU A 181 -12.50 8.44 1.33
CA GLU A 181 -12.56 9.90 1.10
C GLU A 181 -12.47 10.23 -0.39
N VAL A 182 -11.70 9.46 -1.15
CA VAL A 182 -11.58 9.58 -2.59
C VAL A 182 -11.55 8.19 -3.23
N GLU A 183 -12.20 8.06 -4.38
CA GLU A 183 -12.10 6.90 -5.26
C GLU A 183 -11.46 7.33 -6.57
N VAL A 184 -10.42 6.63 -6.99
CA VAL A 184 -9.71 6.88 -8.25
C VAL A 184 -10.45 6.15 -9.36
N GLY A 185 -11.02 6.92 -10.29
CA GLY A 185 -11.91 6.44 -11.35
C GLY A 185 -11.22 5.89 -12.59
N ASN A 186 -9.99 5.36 -12.49
CA ASN A 186 -9.27 4.80 -13.64
C ASN A 186 -8.46 3.55 -13.25
N GLU A 187 -8.55 2.49 -14.07
CA GLU A 187 -7.92 1.20 -13.76
C GLU A 187 -6.39 1.21 -13.91
N ASN A 188 -5.87 1.96 -14.89
CA ASN A 188 -4.45 2.08 -15.15
C ASN A 188 -3.77 2.83 -13.99
N VAL A 189 -4.39 3.90 -13.51
CA VAL A 189 -3.92 4.64 -12.33
C VAL A 189 -4.00 3.77 -11.07
N ALA A 190 -5.11 3.06 -10.85
CA ALA A 190 -5.27 2.18 -9.69
C ALA A 190 -4.18 1.08 -9.62
N ARG A 191 -3.89 0.44 -10.76
CA ARG A 191 -2.78 -0.52 -10.90
C ARG A 191 -1.42 0.16 -10.73
N GLY A 192 -1.23 1.34 -11.32
CA GLY A 192 -0.01 2.11 -11.22
C GLY A 192 0.39 2.40 -9.77
N VAL A 193 -0.57 2.80 -8.92
CA VAL A 193 -0.32 3.03 -7.49
C VAL A 193 0.01 1.73 -6.76
N GLN A 194 -0.61 0.62 -7.13
CA GLN A 194 -0.30 -0.69 -6.58
C GLN A 194 1.13 -1.13 -6.92
N GLU A 195 1.53 -0.97 -8.19
CA GLU A 195 2.88 -1.25 -8.66
C GLU A 195 3.93 -0.23 -8.18
N TRP A 196 3.53 0.96 -7.75
CA TRP A 196 4.43 1.89 -7.06
C TRP A 196 4.86 1.36 -5.69
N LEU A 197 3.98 0.62 -4.99
CA LEU A 197 4.31 0.00 -3.70
C LEU A 197 4.93 -1.39 -3.80
N PHE A 198 4.55 -2.18 -4.81
CA PHE A 198 4.93 -3.60 -4.88
C PHE A 198 5.76 -3.96 -6.11
N GLY A 199 5.91 -3.05 -7.07
CA GLY A 199 6.61 -3.33 -8.32
C GLY A 199 8.14 -3.43 -8.15
N PRO A 200 8.86 -3.70 -9.26
CA PRO A 200 10.32 -3.83 -9.26
C PRO A 200 11.04 -2.58 -8.75
N THR A 201 10.45 -1.39 -8.96
CA THR A 201 10.96 -0.10 -8.51
C THR A 201 10.28 0.39 -7.24
N ALA A 202 9.72 -0.53 -6.44
CA ALA A 202 9.00 -0.18 -5.22
C ALA A 202 9.88 0.60 -4.24
N VAL A 203 9.23 1.52 -3.54
CA VAL A 203 9.89 2.44 -2.61
C VAL A 203 10.45 1.76 -1.34
N SER A 204 10.05 0.52 -1.05
CA SER A 204 10.42 -0.18 0.19
C SER A 204 10.90 -1.62 -0.05
N PRO A 205 12.21 -1.85 -0.14
CA PRO A 205 12.77 -3.21 -0.25
C PRO A 205 12.44 -4.09 0.97
N SER A 206 12.39 -3.49 2.17
CA SER A 206 12.00 -4.21 3.40
C SER A 206 10.56 -4.72 3.34
N LEU A 207 9.66 -3.94 2.73
CA LEU A 207 8.27 -4.35 2.51
C LEU A 207 8.18 -5.51 1.53
N LEU A 208 8.88 -5.46 0.40
CA LEU A 208 8.85 -6.54 -0.60
C LEU A 208 9.28 -7.87 0.03
N LYS A 209 10.38 -7.84 0.79
CA LYS A 209 10.91 -9.02 1.48
C LYS A 209 9.91 -9.61 2.46
N SER A 210 9.37 -8.80 3.36
CA SER A 210 8.41 -9.27 4.37
C SER A 210 7.08 -9.72 3.78
N LEU A 211 6.64 -9.07 2.69
CA LEU A 211 5.43 -9.43 1.96
C LEU A 211 5.60 -10.80 1.28
N ALA A 212 6.75 -11.07 0.67
CA ALA A 212 7.07 -12.38 0.10
C ALA A 212 7.00 -13.50 1.17
N SER A 213 7.66 -13.33 2.33
CA SER A 213 7.56 -14.31 3.42
C SER A 213 6.16 -14.36 4.06
N GLY A 214 5.39 -13.27 4.03
CA GLY A 214 3.97 -13.23 4.40
C GLY A 214 3.10 -14.10 3.52
N VAL A 215 3.21 -13.92 2.21
CA VAL A 215 2.44 -14.68 1.22
C VAL A 215 2.84 -16.16 1.24
N LEU A 216 4.12 -16.49 1.39
CA LEU A 216 4.55 -17.89 1.52
C LEU A 216 3.91 -18.61 2.71
N ARG A 217 3.59 -17.90 3.80
CA ARG A 217 2.86 -18.47 4.95
C ARG A 217 1.38 -18.72 4.67
N LEU A 218 0.81 -18.12 3.62
CA LEU A 218 -0.56 -18.37 3.16
C LEU A 218 -0.67 -19.55 2.17
N LEU A 219 0.44 -19.98 1.57
CA LEU A 219 0.49 -20.97 0.47
C LEU A 219 0.65 -22.42 0.97
#